data_AF-A0A1T5GDV3-F1
#
_entry.id   AF-A0A1T5GDV3-F1
#
_cell.length_a   1.000
_cell.length_b   1.000
_cell.length_c   1.000
_cell.angle_alpha   90.00
_cell.angle_beta   90.00
_cell.angle_gamma   90.00
#
_symmetry.space_group_name_H-M   'P 1'
#
loop_
_entity.id
_entity.type
_entity.pdbx_description
1 polymer ?
#
loop_
_entity_poly.entity_id
_entity_poly.type
_entity_poly.pdbx_seq_one_letter_code
_entity_poly.pdbx_strand_id
1 'polypeptide(L)'
;MEHLPKDIAIHLVEIHSYAREMRDYMLQIRDCLLAQHAVQQPSMRERKLLDIEQVLDILRIGRSTYYRFVNAGKLVPRKVGERHCYYVEDLEEMIQESKRRGRI
;
A
#
# COMPACT_ATOMS: atom_id res chain seq x y z
N MET A 1 -53.91 15.92 12.79
CA MET A 1 -52.80 14.93 12.76
C MET A 1 -53.35 13.71 12.06
N GLU A 2 -52.97 13.49 10.80
CA GLU A 2 -53.43 12.35 10.01
C GLU A 2 -52.90 11.06 10.65
N HIS A 3 -53.78 10.18 11.11
CA HIS A 3 -53.40 8.86 11.59
C HIS A 3 -53.06 7.99 10.39
N LEU A 4 -51.77 7.70 10.22
CA LEU A 4 -51.30 6.74 9.23
C LEU A 4 -51.98 5.37 9.47
N PRO A 5 -52.52 4.70 8.44
CA PRO A 5 -53.08 3.36 8.57
C PRO A 5 -52.08 2.41 9.23
N LYS A 6 -52.55 1.61 10.20
CA LYS A 6 -51.70 0.69 11.01
C LYS A 6 -50.84 -0.23 10.15
N ASP A 7 -51.34 -0.61 8.98
CA ASP A 7 -50.66 -1.50 8.03
C ASP A 7 -49.41 -0.84 7.42
N ILE A 8 -49.46 0.49 7.19
CA ILE A 8 -48.30 1.25 6.70
C ILE A 8 -47.25 1.40 7.81
N ALA A 9 -47.68 1.57 9.06
CA ALA A 9 -46.76 1.66 10.19
C ALA A 9 -45.97 0.35 10.41
N ILE A 10 -46.60 -0.82 10.20
CA ILE A 10 -45.96 -2.13 10.29
C ILE A 10 -44.90 -2.29 9.18
N HIS A 11 -45.24 -2.00 7.93
CA HIS A 11 -44.29 -2.10 6.82
C HIS A 11 -43.12 -1.11 6.96
N LEU A 12 -43.37 0.08 7.52
CA LEU A 12 -42.29 1.02 7.83
C LEU A 12 -41.33 0.44 8.86
N VAL A 13 -41.81 -0.24 9.91
CA VAL A 13 -40.96 -0.90 10.90
C VAL A 13 -40.13 -2.03 10.27
N GLU A 14 -40.73 -2.82 9.39
CA GLU A 14 -40.03 -3.88 8.65
C GLU A 14 -38.91 -3.30 7.77
N ILE A 15 -39.21 -2.27 6.99
CA ILE A 15 -38.23 -1.57 6.14
C ILE A 15 -37.07 -1.00 6.99
N HIS A 16 -37.37 -0.43 8.16
CA HIS A 16 -36.34 0.06 9.07
C HIS A 16 -35.49 -1.06 9.67
N SER A 17 -36.08 -2.24 9.94
CA SER A 17 -35.34 -3.43 10.38
C SER A 17 -34.37 -3.90 9.30
N TYR A 18 -34.86 -4.07 8.07
CA TYR A 18 -34.02 -4.47 6.94
C TYR A 18 -32.89 -3.46 6.67
N ALA A 19 -33.19 -2.16 6.72
CA ALA A 19 -32.17 -1.13 6.51
C ALA A 19 -31.10 -1.12 7.62
N ARG A 20 -31.45 -1.53 8.85
CA ARG A 20 -30.50 -1.71 9.95
C ARG A 20 -29.61 -2.91 9.70
N GLU A 21 -30.20 -4.06 9.37
CA GLU A 21 -29.45 -5.29 9.06
C GLU A 21 -28.49 -5.07 7.88
N MET A 22 -28.95 -4.42 6.81
CA MET A 22 -28.10 -4.06 5.67
C MET A 22 -26.93 -3.17 6.07
N ARG A 23 -27.14 -2.20 6.97
CA ARG A 23 -26.08 -1.35 7.50
C ARG A 23 -25.05 -2.18 8.25
N ASP A 24 -25.50 -3.11 9.10
CA ASP A 24 -24.60 -3.97 9.88
C ASP A 24 -23.77 -4.87 8.97
N TYR A 25 -24.36 -5.44 7.92
CA TYR A 25 -23.62 -6.20 6.90
C TYR A 25 -22.59 -5.34 6.16
N MET A 26 -22.95 -4.11 5.76
CA MET A 26 -22.01 -3.20 5.09
C MET A 26 -20.85 -2.80 6.00
N LEU A 27 -21.10 -2.60 7.30
CA LEU A 27 -20.07 -2.30 8.28
C LEU A 27 -19.12 -3.49 8.46
N GLN A 28 -19.64 -4.71 8.53
CA GLN A 28 -18.81 -5.92 8.57
C GLN A 28 -17.93 -6.08 7.32
N ILE A 29 -18.48 -5.84 6.13
CA ILE A 29 -17.70 -5.89 4.88
C ILE A 29 -16.59 -4.84 4.90
N ARG A 30 -16.90 -3.60 5.31
CA ARG A 30 -15.89 -2.54 5.46
C ARG A 30 -14.79 -2.96 6.43
N ASP A 31 -15.15 -3.50 7.59
CA ASP A 31 -14.17 -3.87 8.62
C ASP A 31 -13.29 -5.03 8.15
N CYS A 32 -13.85 -6.01 7.42
CA CYS A 32 -13.08 -7.07 6.75
C CYS A 32 -12.11 -6.50 5.72
N LEU A 33 -12.55 -5.57 4.87
CA LEU A 33 -11.68 -4.92 3.88
C LEU A 33 -10.58 -4.10 4.56
N LEU A 34 -10.91 -3.32 5.60
CA LEU A 34 -9.93 -2.56 6.37
C LEU A 34 -8.92 -3.48 7.06
N ALA A 35 -9.34 -4.61 7.63
CA ALA A 35 -8.45 -5.59 8.24
C ALA A 35 -7.52 -6.24 7.21
N GLN A 36 -8.01 -6.53 6.00
CA GLN A 36 -7.18 -7.03 4.89
C GLN A 36 -6.14 -6.00 4.44
N HIS A 37 -6.51 -4.72 4.37
CA HIS A 37 -5.62 -3.64 3.94
C HIS A 37 -4.67 -3.13 5.03
N ALA A 38 -5.01 -3.29 6.32
CA ALA A 38 -4.15 -2.93 7.45
C ALA A 38 -2.85 -3.74 7.49
N VAL A 39 -2.80 -4.91 6.84
CA VAL A 39 -1.60 -5.74 6.71
C VAL A 39 -0.65 -5.24 5.60
N GLN A 40 -1.11 -4.35 4.70
CA GLN A 40 -0.37 -3.98 3.48
C GLN A 40 0.14 -2.53 3.42
N GLN A 41 -0.03 -1.73 4.47
CA GLN A 41 0.60 -0.40 4.50
C GLN A 41 1.62 -0.33 5.62
N PRO A 42 2.93 -0.51 5.33
CA PRO A 42 3.94 -0.07 6.28
C PRO A 42 3.70 1.43 6.50
N SER A 43 3.45 1.79 7.75
CA SER A 43 3.23 3.17 8.14
C SER A 43 4.38 4.03 7.58
N MET A 44 4.08 5.24 7.09
CA MET A 44 5.09 6.17 6.54
C MET A 44 6.28 6.45 7.49
N ARG A 45 6.18 6.06 8.76
CA ARG A 45 7.21 6.21 9.80
C ARG A 45 8.23 5.06 9.84
N GLU A 46 7.99 3.94 9.16
CA GLU A 46 8.86 2.76 9.19
C GLU A 46 9.56 2.47 7.85
N ARG A 47 9.46 3.38 6.87
CA ARG A 47 10.18 3.20 5.60
C ARG A 47 11.68 3.31 5.83
N LYS A 48 12.34 2.16 5.86
CA LYS A 48 13.79 2.05 6.02
C LYS A 48 14.48 2.73 4.83
N LEU A 49 15.23 3.78 5.14
CA LEU A 49 16.08 4.45 4.17
C LEU A 49 17.36 3.62 3.98
N LEU A 50 17.65 3.28 2.74
CA LEU A 50 18.79 2.47 2.34
C LEU A 50 19.94 3.34 1.86
N ASP A 51 21.16 2.99 2.26
CA ASP A 51 22.38 3.59 1.72
C ASP A 51 22.88 2.86 0.46
N ILE A 52 24.00 3.33 -0.11
CA ILE A 52 24.58 2.74 -1.31
C ILE A 52 24.98 1.28 -1.07
N GLU A 53 25.65 0.95 0.04
CA GLU A 53 26.12 -0.43 0.27
C GLU A 53 24.94 -1.40 0.32
N GLN A 54 23.86 -1.02 1.01
CA GLN A 54 22.64 -1.82 1.06
C GLN A 54 22.00 -2.00 -0.32
N VAL A 55 22.00 -0.96 -1.17
CA VAL A 55 21.50 -1.05 -2.54
C VAL A 55 22.35 -2.01 -3.39
N LEU A 56 23.68 -1.97 -3.23
CA LEU A 56 24.59 -2.88 -3.94
C LEU A 56 24.33 -4.33 -3.55
N ASP A 57 24.14 -4.59 -2.26
CA ASP A 57 23.85 -5.92 -1.72
C ASP A 57 22.50 -6.44 -2.20
N ILE A 58 21.45 -5.61 -2.12
CA ILE A 58 20.11 -5.96 -2.57
C ILE A 58 20.10 -6.29 -4.06
N LEU A 59 20.71 -5.43 -4.89
CA LEU A 59 20.68 -5.60 -6.34
C LEU A 59 21.74 -6.59 -6.86
N ARG A 60 22.66 -7.02 -5.99
CA ARG A 60 23.86 -7.81 -6.28
C ARG A 60 24.64 -7.25 -7.48
N ILE A 61 24.95 -5.95 -7.40
CA ILE A 61 25.73 -5.23 -8.41
C ILE A 61 26.96 -4.57 -7.77
N GLY A 62 28.00 -4.35 -8.56
CA GLY A 62 29.16 -3.56 -8.13
C GLY A 62 28.91 -2.05 -8.22
N ARG A 63 29.72 -1.26 -7.48
CA ARG A 63 29.70 0.22 -7.48
C ARG A 63 29.72 0.84 -8.88
N SER A 64 30.52 0.30 -9.80
CA SER A 64 30.62 0.80 -11.17
C SER A 64 29.29 0.68 -11.92
N THR A 65 28.58 -0.43 -11.74
CA THR A 65 27.25 -0.65 -12.34
C THR A 65 26.21 0.26 -11.71
N TYR A 66 26.29 0.47 -10.39
CA TYR A 66 25.43 1.41 -9.68
C TYR A 66 25.54 2.83 -10.27
N TYR A 67 26.74 3.40 -10.35
CA TYR A 67 26.90 4.76 -10.89
C TYR A 67 26.51 4.86 -12.36
N ARG A 68 26.75 3.80 -13.15
CA ARG A 68 26.24 3.74 -14.53
C ARG A 68 24.71 3.79 -14.59
N PHE A 69 24.03 3.11 -13.67
CA PHE A 69 22.56 3.13 -13.61
C PHE A 69 22.03 4.48 -13.13
N VAL A 70 22.72 5.12 -12.18
CA VAL A 70 22.38 6.50 -11.75
C VAL A 70 22.53 7.47 -12.91
N ASN A 71 23.66 7.43 -13.63
CA ASN A 71 23.90 8.30 -14.78
C ASN A 71 22.92 8.05 -15.95
N ALA A 72 22.44 6.81 -16.08
CA ALA A 72 21.43 6.44 -17.07
C ALA A 72 19.98 6.74 -16.61
N GLY A 73 19.77 7.28 -15.41
CA GLY A 73 18.45 7.56 -14.84
C GLY A 73 17.67 6.31 -14.42
N LYS A 74 18.29 5.13 -14.41
CA LYS A 74 17.65 3.85 -14.01
C LYS A 74 17.58 3.67 -12.51
N LEU A 75 18.45 4.35 -11.77
CA LEU A 75 18.40 4.47 -10.32
C LEU A 75 18.39 5.96 -10.01
N VAL A 76 17.39 6.41 -9.25
CA VAL A 76 17.22 7.81 -8.90
C VAL A 76 17.45 7.99 -7.40
N PRO A 77 18.69 8.28 -6.96
CA PRO A 77 18.98 8.44 -5.55
C PRO A 77 18.36 9.73 -5.03
N ARG A 78 17.82 9.66 -3.81
CA ARG A 78 17.53 10.84 -3.00
C ARG A 78 18.84 11.30 -2.36
N LYS A 79 19.10 12.61 -2.36
CA LYS A 79 20.28 13.17 -1.69
C LYS A 79 19.90 13.56 -0.27
N VAL A 80 20.51 12.91 0.72
CA VAL A 80 20.44 13.31 2.13
C VAL A 80 21.82 13.81 2.53
N GLY A 81 21.99 15.14 2.50
CA GLY A 81 23.31 15.76 2.52
C GLY A 81 24.11 15.36 1.27
N GLU A 82 25.29 14.79 1.48
CA GLU A 82 26.16 14.29 0.40
C GLU A 82 25.93 12.81 0.07
N ARG A 83 25.03 12.13 0.79
CA ARG A 83 24.81 10.68 0.64
C ARG A 83 23.65 10.39 -0.30
N HIS A 84 23.81 9.33 -1.11
CA HIS A 84 22.73 8.76 -1.88
C HIS A 84 21.93 7.78 -1.02
N CYS A 85 20.61 7.94 -1.06
CA CYS A 85 19.68 7.15 -0.28
C CYS A 85 18.47 6.71 -1.13
N TYR A 86 17.89 5.58 -0.78
CA TYR A 86 16.72 5.01 -1.47
C TYR A 86 15.72 4.51 -0.44
N TYR A 87 14.44 4.49 -0.82
CA TYR A 87 13.53 3.56 -0.19
C TYR A 87 13.48 2.24 -0.97
N VAL A 88 12.99 1.17 -0.35
CA VAL A 88 12.91 -0.15 -0.99
C VAL A 88 11.99 -0.09 -2.22
N GLU A 89 10.91 0.68 -2.14
CA GLU A 89 9.91 0.82 -3.20
C GLU A 89 10.53 1.47 -4.46
N ASP A 90 11.46 2.41 -4.27
CA ASP A 90 12.20 3.06 -5.37
C ASP A 90 13.10 2.05 -6.14
N LEU A 91 13.36 0.86 -5.57
CA LEU A 91 14.21 -0.18 -6.15
C LEU A 91 13.43 -1.34 -6.78
N GLU A 92 12.09 -1.40 -6.64
CA GLU A 92 11.29 -2.57 -7.03
C GLU A 92 11.52 -2.98 -8.49
N GLU A 93 11.48 -2.02 -9.41
CA GLU A 93 11.74 -2.28 -10.84
C GLU A 93 13.13 -2.89 -11.07
N MET A 94 14.14 -2.38 -10.36
CA MET A 94 15.51 -2.85 -10.50
C MET A 94 15.74 -4.20 -9.85
N ILE A 95 15.03 -4.49 -8.76
CA ILE A 95 15.00 -5.82 -8.12
C ILE A 95 14.42 -6.84 -9.11
N GLN A 96 13.30 -6.51 -9.77
CA GLN A 96 12.70 -7.40 -10.77
C GLN A 96 13.64 -7.61 -11.97
N GLU A 97 14.32 -6.57 -12.42
CA GLU A 97 15.32 -6.68 -13.49
C GLU A 97 16.53 -7.54 -13.08
N SER A 98 16.99 -7.43 -11.83
CA SER A 98 18.05 -8.29 -11.32
C SER A 98 17.62 -9.75 -11.18
N LYS A 99 16.38 -10.03 -10.77
CA LYS A 99 15.79 -11.38 -10.78
C LYS A 99 15.71 -11.95 -12.20
N ARG A 100 15.20 -11.15 -13.15
CA ARG A 100 15.12 -11.53 -14.58
C ARG A 100 16.49 -11.91 -15.16
N ARG A 101 17.56 -11.27 -14.67
CA ARG A 101 18.94 -11.53 -15.09
C ARG A 101 19.66 -12.58 -14.24
N GLY A 102 18.97 -13.18 -13.27
CA GLY A 102 19.51 -14.25 -12.42
C GLY A 102 20.59 -13.79 -11.43
N ARG A 103 20.60 -12.51 -11.04
CA ARG A 103 21.56 -12.01 -10.02
C ARG A 103 21.10 -12.32 -8.60
N ILE A 104 19.79 -12.27 -8.38
CA ILE A 104 19.07 -12.48 -7.12
C ILE A 104 18.10 -13.63 -7.34
#